data_AF-A0A838G2C3-F1
#
_entry.id   AF-A0A838G2C3-F1
#
_cell.length_a   1.000
_cell.length_b   1.000
_cell.length_c   1.000
_cell.angle_alpha   90.00
_cell.angle_beta   90.00
_cell.angle_gamma   90.00
#
_symmetry.space_group_name_H-M   'P 1'
#
loop_
_entity.id
_entity.type
_entity.pdbx_description
1 polymer ?
#
loop_
_entity_poly.entity_id
_entity_poly.type
_entity_poly.pdbx_seq_one_letter_code
_entity_poly.pdbx_strand_id
1 'polypeptide(L)'
;MRRPHLSAASAAVALATAGMLLTTATPATAHGGSDAADLLGSQDVGGLPAPLITSDNVRPVRNVPGSAGISGCFLQTAPLFVMSSLDSITVYDVRNPEAPTRVGTLPSAQFENEAMNCGERKTKSGTKRFALIGVDLYQVSPGDPNHVNAGDGNELVIVDVTNPSTPKIMSRAPGTTSTHTVSCIDETDCTYAYS
;
A
#
# COMPACT_ATOMS: atom_id res chain seq x y z
N MET A 1 62.91 -12.79 -50.65
CA MET A 1 62.47 -14.18 -50.92
C MET A 1 60.97 -14.20 -51.11
N ARG A 2 60.54 -14.85 -52.20
CA ARG A 2 59.20 -15.26 -52.67
C ARG A 2 58.00 -14.28 -52.66
N ARG A 3 57.53 -14.08 -53.90
CA ARG A 3 56.29 -13.49 -54.43
C ARG A 3 55.06 -14.42 -54.22
N PRO A 4 53.84 -13.96 -54.58
CA PRO A 4 52.53 -14.37 -54.03
C PRO A 4 51.84 -15.49 -54.83
N HIS A 5 50.69 -15.96 -54.33
CA HIS A 5 49.68 -16.64 -55.14
C HIS A 5 48.29 -16.05 -54.88
N LEU A 6 47.70 -15.51 -55.95
CA LEU A 6 46.27 -15.29 -56.10
C LEU A 6 45.55 -16.64 -56.24
N SER A 7 44.30 -16.72 -55.78
CA SER A 7 43.16 -17.13 -56.63
C SER A 7 41.84 -16.74 -55.98
N ALA A 8 41.02 -16.06 -56.77
CA ALA A 8 39.65 -15.66 -56.52
C ALA A 8 38.68 -16.73 -57.00
N ALA A 9 37.51 -16.84 -56.35
CA ALA A 9 36.22 -17.39 -56.81
C ALA A 9 35.38 -17.66 -55.53
N SER A 10 34.12 -17.29 -55.35
CA SER A 10 33.10 -16.73 -56.23
C SER A 10 32.08 -15.98 -55.36
N ALA A 11 31.45 -14.98 -55.95
CA ALA A 11 30.30 -14.30 -55.38
C ALA A 11 29.07 -15.21 -55.33
N ALA A 12 28.31 -15.13 -54.24
CA ALA A 12 26.88 -15.39 -54.23
C ALA A 12 26.22 -14.29 -53.41
N VAL A 13 25.72 -13.30 -54.12
CA VAL A 13 24.76 -12.31 -53.62
C VAL A 13 23.44 -13.05 -53.44
N ALA A 14 22.95 -13.12 -52.20
CA ALA A 14 21.55 -13.42 -51.92
C ALA A 14 20.93 -12.18 -51.26
N LEU A 15 20.41 -11.28 -52.10
CA LEU A 15 19.32 -10.38 -51.71
C LEU A 15 18.08 -11.24 -51.52
N ALA A 16 17.47 -11.22 -50.34
CA ALA A 16 16.02 -11.38 -50.21
C ALA A 16 15.53 -10.86 -48.85
N THR A 17 14.88 -9.70 -48.93
CA THR A 17 13.67 -9.30 -48.19
C THR A 17 13.76 -9.15 -46.67
N ALA A 18 13.88 -7.89 -46.27
CA ALA A 18 13.40 -7.37 -45.00
C ALA A 18 11.90 -7.70 -44.82
N GLY A 19 11.60 -8.69 -43.98
CA GLY A 19 10.27 -8.94 -43.45
C GLY A 19 10.02 -7.99 -42.27
N MET A 20 9.52 -6.80 -42.58
CA MET A 20 9.03 -5.85 -41.58
C MET A 20 7.71 -6.42 -41.03
N LEU A 21 7.79 -7.20 -39.95
CA LEU A 21 6.62 -7.61 -39.18
C LEU A 21 6.03 -6.37 -38.52
N LEU A 22 5.03 -5.76 -39.16
CA LEU A 22 4.09 -4.87 -38.50
C LEU A 22 3.33 -5.69 -37.46
N THR A 23 3.83 -5.70 -36.24
CA THR A 23 3.02 -6.06 -35.08
C THR A 23 2.00 -4.93 -34.92
N THR A 24 0.75 -5.19 -35.30
CA THR A 24 -0.37 -4.35 -34.88
C THR A 24 -0.44 -4.44 -33.36
N ALA A 25 0.11 -3.44 -32.68
CA ALA A 25 -0.10 -3.25 -31.26
C ALA A 25 -1.61 -3.11 -31.05
N THR A 26 -2.23 -4.15 -30.51
CA THR A 26 -3.58 -4.04 -29.94
C THR A 26 -3.53 -2.94 -28.88
N PRO A 27 -4.41 -1.92 -28.93
CA PRO A 27 -4.47 -0.96 -27.84
C PRO A 27 -4.83 -1.73 -26.58
N ALA A 28 -3.96 -1.68 -25.58
CA ALA A 28 -4.29 -2.13 -24.24
C ALA A 28 -5.39 -1.20 -23.72
N THR A 29 -6.64 -1.64 -23.81
CA THR A 29 -7.78 -0.96 -23.22
C THR A 29 -7.68 -1.09 -21.71
N ALA A 30 -7.32 0.00 -21.02
CA ALA A 30 -7.27 0.11 -19.57
C ALA A 30 -8.67 0.21 -18.93
N HIS A 31 -9.57 -0.71 -19.28
CA HIS A 31 -10.88 -0.86 -18.63
C HIS A 31 -10.80 -2.06 -17.68
N GLY A 32 -10.81 -1.81 -16.38
CA GLY A 32 -10.84 -2.87 -15.36
C GLY A 32 -10.09 -2.59 -14.05
N GLY A 33 -9.78 -1.33 -13.72
CA GLY A 33 -9.09 -1.00 -12.45
C GLY A 33 -9.86 -1.42 -11.20
N SER A 34 -11.20 -1.57 -11.29
CA SER A 34 -12.04 -2.15 -10.24
C SER A 34 -11.80 -3.65 -10.08
N ASP A 35 -11.68 -4.36 -11.19
CA ASP A 35 -11.65 -5.82 -11.22
C ASP A 35 -10.29 -6.32 -10.73
N ALA A 36 -9.21 -5.59 -10.98
CA ALA A 36 -7.89 -5.88 -10.44
C ALA A 36 -7.84 -5.70 -8.91
N ALA A 37 -8.51 -4.68 -8.37
CA ALA A 37 -8.61 -4.46 -6.93
C ALA A 37 -9.48 -5.53 -6.24
N ASP A 38 -10.60 -5.92 -6.88
CA ASP A 38 -11.44 -7.03 -6.40
C ASP A 38 -10.74 -8.38 -6.50
N LEU A 39 -9.92 -8.60 -7.53
CA LEU A 39 -9.11 -9.82 -7.69
C LEU A 39 -8.02 -9.92 -6.64
N LEU A 40 -7.35 -8.81 -6.29
CA LEU A 40 -6.38 -8.76 -5.19
C LEU A 40 -7.04 -8.98 -3.83
N GLY A 41 -8.26 -8.49 -3.64
CA GLY A 41 -9.07 -8.78 -2.44
C GLY A 41 -9.62 -10.21 -2.37
N SER A 42 -9.52 -10.99 -3.45
CA SER A 42 -10.05 -12.36 -3.56
C SER A 42 -8.99 -13.46 -3.46
N GLN A 43 -7.69 -13.10 -3.47
CA GLN A 43 -6.60 -14.05 -3.19
C GLN A 43 -6.38 -14.17 -1.68
N ASP A 44 -7.42 -14.66 -1.00
CA ASP A 44 -7.32 -15.28 0.33
C ASP A 44 -6.35 -16.46 0.22
N VAL A 45 -5.07 -16.22 0.50
CA VAL A 45 -4.15 -17.30 0.84
C VAL A 45 -4.71 -17.87 2.14
N GLY A 46 -5.44 -18.98 1.99
CA GLY A 46 -6.38 -19.51 2.98
C GLY A 46 -5.88 -19.34 4.40
N GLY A 47 -6.74 -18.75 5.23
CA GLY A 47 -6.49 -18.36 6.61
C GLY A 47 -5.97 -19.50 7.48
N LEU A 48 -4.68 -19.79 7.35
CA LEU A 48 -3.94 -20.58 8.31
C LEU A 48 -4.03 -19.80 9.61
N PRO A 49 -4.71 -20.33 10.64
CA PRO A 49 -4.75 -19.67 11.92
C PRO A 49 -3.31 -19.54 12.39
N ALA A 50 -2.79 -18.31 12.47
CA ALA A 50 -1.58 -18.08 13.24
C ALA A 50 -1.82 -18.71 14.62
N PRO A 51 -0.91 -19.56 15.14
CA PRO A 51 -1.13 -20.21 16.42
C PRO A 51 -1.33 -19.14 17.48
N LEU A 52 -2.57 -18.96 17.90
CA LEU A 52 -2.91 -17.95 18.87
C LEU A 52 -2.50 -18.47 20.24
N ILE A 53 -1.38 -17.95 20.74
CA ILE A 53 -0.99 -18.18 22.13
C ILE A 53 -1.97 -17.41 23.00
N THR A 54 -2.74 -18.13 23.81
CA THR A 54 -3.71 -17.57 24.75
C THR A 54 -3.38 -18.00 26.17
N SER A 55 -3.97 -17.35 27.15
CA SER A 55 -3.96 -17.75 28.57
C SER A 55 -5.40 -17.94 29.06
N ASP A 56 -5.59 -18.49 30.26
CA ASP A 56 -6.94 -18.63 30.84
C ASP A 56 -7.70 -17.30 30.98
N ASN A 57 -6.97 -16.17 31.04
CA ASN A 57 -7.52 -14.82 31.14
C ASN A 57 -7.71 -14.13 29.77
N VAL A 58 -7.36 -14.78 28.67
CA VAL A 58 -7.53 -14.26 27.31
C VAL A 58 -8.39 -15.23 26.53
N ARG A 59 -9.46 -14.71 25.92
CA ARG A 59 -10.35 -15.52 25.08
C ARG A 59 -10.37 -14.92 23.67
N PRO A 60 -9.95 -15.66 22.63
CA PRO A 60 -10.22 -15.25 21.27
C PRO A 60 -11.72 -15.07 21.07
N VAL A 61 -12.12 -13.89 20.61
CA VAL A 61 -13.52 -13.59 20.31
C VAL A 61 -13.80 -13.85 18.83
N ARG A 62 -12.97 -13.31 17.95
CA ARG A 62 -13.14 -13.43 16.50
C ARG A 62 -11.80 -13.28 15.78
N ASN A 63 -11.64 -14.01 14.68
CA ASN A 63 -10.63 -13.76 13.65
C ASN A 63 -11.35 -13.19 12.42
N VAL A 64 -10.83 -12.11 11.85
CA VAL A 64 -11.36 -11.51 10.62
C VAL A 64 -10.37 -11.81 9.50
N PRO A 65 -10.67 -12.74 8.59
CA PRO A 65 -9.78 -13.07 7.47
C PRO A 65 -9.75 -11.95 6.42
N GLY A 66 -8.82 -12.04 5.48
CA GLY A 66 -8.74 -11.15 4.31
C GLY A 66 -7.70 -10.03 4.38
N SER A 67 -6.89 -9.94 5.45
CA SER A 67 -5.61 -9.20 5.40
C SER A 67 -4.71 -9.52 6.59
N ALA A 68 -3.42 -9.76 6.33
CA ALA A 68 -2.40 -9.82 7.37
C ALA A 68 -2.08 -8.38 7.83
N GLY A 69 -2.80 -7.92 8.84
CA GLY A 69 -2.55 -6.61 9.45
C GLY A 69 -1.11 -6.51 9.94
N ILE A 70 -0.43 -5.44 9.55
CA ILE A 70 0.94 -5.14 10.01
C ILE A 70 0.88 -4.24 11.23
N SER A 71 0.11 -3.15 11.17
CA SER A 71 -0.08 -2.23 12.29
C SER A 71 -1.53 -1.77 12.41
N GLY A 72 -1.89 -1.22 13.56
CA GLY A 72 -3.25 -0.87 13.92
C GLY A 72 -3.35 0.30 14.90
N CYS A 73 -4.35 1.16 14.76
CA CYS A 73 -4.68 2.18 15.76
C CYS A 73 -6.19 2.37 15.92
N PHE A 74 -6.61 2.68 17.14
CA PHE A 74 -7.99 3.05 17.44
C PHE A 74 -8.12 4.57 17.46
N LEU A 75 -9.23 5.07 16.92
CA LEU A 75 -9.59 6.48 17.09
C LEU A 75 -10.17 6.70 18.49
N GLN A 76 -9.78 7.80 19.14
CA GLN A 76 -10.17 8.05 20.54
C GLN A 76 -11.64 8.47 20.68
N THR A 77 -12.16 9.25 19.72
CA THR A 77 -13.55 9.78 19.76
C THR A 77 -14.50 9.10 18.77
N ALA A 78 -14.08 8.00 18.14
CA ALA A 78 -14.93 7.22 17.26
C ALA A 78 -14.63 5.72 17.44
N PRO A 79 -15.64 4.85 17.33
CA PRO A 79 -15.48 3.40 17.46
C PRO A 79 -14.91 2.80 16.16
N LEU A 80 -13.76 3.31 15.75
CA LEU A 80 -13.09 2.96 14.51
C LEU A 80 -11.68 2.44 14.79
N PHE A 81 -11.33 1.37 14.11
CA PHE A 81 -10.00 0.81 14.07
C PHE A 81 -9.45 0.96 12.65
N VAL A 82 -8.29 1.59 12.51
CA VAL A 82 -7.58 1.72 11.23
C VAL A 82 -6.42 0.74 11.24
N MET A 83 -6.26 0.00 10.16
CA MET A 83 -5.27 -1.07 10.04
C MET A 83 -4.45 -0.87 8.77
N SER A 84 -3.13 -0.93 8.88
CA SER A 84 -2.23 -1.03 7.73
C SER A 84 -1.96 -2.49 7.40
N SER A 85 -1.76 -2.77 6.12
CA SER A 85 -1.41 -4.09 5.59
C SER A 85 -0.43 -3.91 4.44
N LEU A 86 -0.04 -5.00 3.78
CA LEU A 86 0.91 -4.94 2.66
C LEU A 86 0.35 -4.25 1.42
N ASP A 87 -0.96 -4.27 1.22
CA ASP A 87 -1.65 -3.82 0.01
C ASP A 87 -2.75 -2.77 0.24
N SER A 88 -3.03 -2.44 1.50
CA SER A 88 -4.15 -1.58 1.85
C SER A 88 -4.01 -0.89 3.21
N ILE A 89 -4.80 0.17 3.37
CA ILE A 89 -5.25 0.67 4.67
C ILE A 89 -6.75 0.37 4.78
N THR A 90 -7.14 -0.36 5.82
CA THR A 90 -8.54 -0.75 6.04
C THR A 90 -9.08 -0.08 7.30
N VAL A 91 -10.31 0.42 7.20
CA VAL A 91 -11.04 1.02 8.33
C VAL A 91 -12.16 0.07 8.75
N TYR A 92 -12.18 -0.29 10.03
CA TYR A 92 -13.20 -1.10 10.65
C TYR A 92 -14.02 -0.28 11.64
N ASP A 93 -15.33 -0.47 11.62
CA ASP A 93 -16.21 -0.12 12.73
C ASP A 93 -16.20 -1.24 13.77
N VAL A 94 -15.81 -0.87 14.99
CA VAL A 94 -15.61 -1.75 16.13
C VAL A 94 -16.60 -1.48 17.28
N ARG A 95 -17.74 -0.84 17.00
CA ARG A 95 -18.82 -0.65 18.00
C ARG A 95 -19.26 -1.95 18.66
N ASN A 96 -19.31 -3.01 17.86
CA ASN A 96 -19.44 -4.38 18.35
C ASN A 96 -18.07 -5.07 18.23
N PRO A 97 -17.29 -5.18 19.32
CA PRO A 97 -15.96 -5.79 19.27
C PRO A 97 -16.01 -7.29 18.94
N GLU A 98 -17.15 -7.96 19.12
CA GLU A 98 -17.30 -9.36 18.73
C GLU A 98 -17.58 -9.53 17.23
N ALA A 99 -18.03 -8.47 16.56
CA ALA A 99 -18.31 -8.47 15.13
C ALA A 99 -17.87 -7.16 14.46
N PRO A 100 -16.55 -6.89 14.35
CA PRO A 100 -16.05 -5.76 13.58
C PRO A 100 -16.52 -5.81 12.13
N THR A 101 -16.87 -4.65 11.58
CA THR A 101 -17.32 -4.52 10.18
C THR A 101 -16.37 -3.61 9.42
N ARG A 102 -15.92 -4.05 8.25
CA ARG A 102 -15.12 -3.21 7.36
C ARG A 102 -16.01 -2.12 6.78
N VAL A 103 -15.63 -0.86 6.97
CA VAL A 103 -16.39 0.31 6.50
C VAL A 103 -15.71 1.05 5.37
N GLY A 104 -14.40 0.88 5.18
CA GLY A 104 -13.67 1.42 4.04
C GLY A 104 -12.30 0.78 3.85
N THR A 105 -11.77 0.95 2.64
CA THR A 105 -10.45 0.45 2.23
C THR A 105 -9.80 1.45 1.29
N LEU A 106 -8.53 1.72 1.50
CA LEU A 106 -7.65 2.47 0.60
C LEU A 106 -6.60 1.49 0.05
N PRO A 107 -6.66 1.14 -1.24
CA PRO A 107 -5.59 0.40 -1.90
C PRO A 107 -4.27 1.19 -1.81
N SER A 108 -3.25 0.56 -1.24
CA SER A 108 -1.94 1.16 -1.02
C SER A 108 -0.95 0.06 -0.70
N ALA A 109 -0.07 -0.28 -1.63
CA ALA A 109 1.02 -1.19 -1.33
C ALA A 109 2.06 -0.47 -0.47
N GLN A 110 2.48 -1.09 0.64
CA GLN A 110 3.39 -0.49 1.61
C GLN A 110 4.25 -1.56 2.30
N PHE A 111 5.51 -1.22 2.57
CA PHE A 111 6.48 -2.08 3.26
C PHE A 111 7.20 -1.33 4.36
N GLU A 112 7.55 -2.04 5.44
CA GLU A 112 8.10 -1.44 6.68
C GLU A 112 7.14 -0.36 7.22
N ASN A 113 5.87 -0.73 7.39
CA ASN A 113 4.76 0.12 7.83
C ASN A 113 4.23 -0.22 9.23
N GLU A 114 5.14 -0.66 10.10
CA GLU A 114 4.86 -1.12 11.47
C GLU A 114 4.50 0.05 12.39
N ALA A 115 5.05 1.24 12.12
CA ALA A 115 4.76 2.44 12.90
C ALA A 115 3.47 3.10 12.41
N MET A 116 2.43 3.00 13.23
CA MET A 116 1.17 3.66 12.96
C MET A 116 0.56 4.26 14.22
N ASN A 117 -0.02 5.45 14.08
CA ASN A 117 -0.83 6.08 15.11
C ASN A 117 -2.03 6.80 14.49
N CYS A 118 -3.11 6.93 15.25
CA CYS A 118 -4.32 7.61 14.83
C CYS A 118 -4.34 8.99 15.48
N GLY A 119 -4.46 10.04 14.67
CA GLY A 119 -4.63 11.41 15.14
C GLY A 119 -6.06 11.90 14.95
N GLU A 120 -6.55 12.65 15.94
CA GLU A 120 -7.78 13.42 15.83
C GLU A 120 -7.49 14.88 16.11
N ARG A 121 -8.00 15.78 15.28
CA ARG A 121 -7.85 17.23 15.45
C ARG A 121 -9.19 17.93 15.43
N LYS A 122 -9.45 18.79 16.41
CA LYS A 122 -10.67 19.59 16.47
C LYS A 122 -10.53 20.77 15.50
N THR A 123 -11.53 20.94 14.65
CA THR A 123 -11.61 22.05 13.71
C THR A 123 -12.97 22.72 13.80
N LYS A 124 -13.11 23.91 13.21
CA LYS A 124 -14.40 24.63 13.18
C LYS A 124 -15.52 23.82 12.52
N SER A 125 -15.20 22.90 11.61
CA SER A 125 -16.16 22.07 10.88
C SER A 125 -16.32 20.66 11.46
N GLY A 126 -15.75 20.39 12.64
CA GLY A 126 -15.83 19.10 13.32
C GLY A 126 -14.46 18.47 13.56
N THR A 127 -14.46 17.19 13.95
CA THR A 127 -13.22 16.43 14.19
C THR A 127 -12.67 15.86 12.89
N LYS A 128 -11.44 16.25 12.55
CA LYS A 128 -10.64 15.60 11.50
C LYS A 128 -9.97 14.39 12.09
N ARG A 129 -9.94 13.29 11.33
CA ARG A 129 -9.37 12.02 11.75
C ARG A 129 -8.40 11.54 10.69
N PHE A 130 -7.23 11.10 11.11
CA PHE A 130 -6.20 10.64 10.19
C PHE A 130 -5.36 9.54 10.81
N ALA A 131 -4.83 8.66 9.96
CA ALA A 131 -3.76 7.75 10.33
C ALA A 131 -2.41 8.35 9.90
N LEU A 132 -1.44 8.26 10.79
CA LEU A 132 -0.04 8.56 10.57
C LEU A 132 0.67 7.22 10.38
N ILE A 133 1.28 7.00 9.23
CA ILE A 133 1.90 5.71 8.87
C ILE A 133 3.34 5.99 8.47
N GLY A 134 4.28 5.54 9.29
CA GLY A 134 5.69 5.50 8.91
C GLY A 134 5.90 4.43 7.83
N VAL A 135 6.66 4.75 6.78
CA VAL A 135 7.01 3.83 5.71
C VAL A 135 8.50 4.01 5.37
N ASP A 136 9.30 2.97 5.63
CA ASP A 136 10.77 3.06 5.48
C ASP A 136 11.30 2.57 4.13
N LEU A 137 10.48 1.86 3.34
CA LEU A 137 10.94 1.26 2.09
C LEU A 137 10.08 1.63 0.88
N TYR A 138 8.88 1.06 0.77
CA TYR A 138 8.07 1.22 -0.44
C TYR A 138 6.68 1.69 -0.10
N GLN A 139 6.16 2.59 -0.94
CA GLN A 139 4.75 2.95 -0.94
C GLN A 139 4.28 3.30 -2.35
N VAL A 140 3.14 2.75 -2.73
CA VAL A 140 2.44 3.13 -3.95
C VAL A 140 0.93 2.99 -3.76
N SER A 141 0.16 3.96 -4.25
CA SER A 141 -1.29 3.89 -4.26
C SER A 141 -1.86 4.33 -5.61
N PRO A 142 -2.85 3.62 -6.18
CA PRO A 142 -3.54 4.07 -7.38
C PRO A 142 -4.29 5.39 -7.18
N GLY A 143 -4.62 5.75 -5.93
CA GLY A 143 -5.22 7.04 -5.58
C GLY A 143 -4.24 8.21 -5.57
N ASP A 144 -2.94 7.95 -5.72
CA ASP A 144 -1.87 8.95 -5.72
C ASP A 144 -0.84 8.65 -6.83
N PRO A 145 -1.24 8.70 -8.11
CA PRO A 145 -0.41 8.21 -9.24
C PRO A 145 0.84 9.04 -9.51
N ASN A 146 0.97 10.21 -8.90
CA ASN A 146 2.10 11.11 -9.10
C ASN A 146 3.20 10.90 -8.04
N HIS A 147 3.01 10.00 -7.09
CA HIS A 147 3.97 9.70 -6.04
C HIS A 147 4.22 8.20 -5.93
N VAL A 148 5.49 7.84 -5.80
CA VAL A 148 5.96 6.51 -5.43
C VAL A 148 7.12 6.71 -4.47
N ASN A 149 7.08 6.05 -3.31
CA ASN A 149 8.29 5.84 -2.52
C ASN A 149 8.97 4.56 -3.02
N ALA A 150 10.16 4.69 -3.59
CA ALA A 150 10.84 3.64 -4.34
C ALA A 150 12.09 3.11 -3.63
N GLY A 151 12.11 3.15 -2.28
CA GLY A 151 13.23 2.66 -1.46
C GLY A 151 14.36 3.66 -1.27
N ASP A 152 14.15 4.92 -1.66
CA ASP A 152 15.13 6.01 -1.59
C ASP A 152 14.96 6.91 -0.35
N GLY A 153 13.94 6.67 0.47
CA GLY A 153 13.80 7.38 1.73
C GLY A 153 12.65 6.89 2.61
N ASN A 154 12.73 7.27 3.88
CA ASN A 154 11.65 7.09 4.82
C ASN A 154 10.61 8.19 4.58
N GLU A 155 9.33 7.87 4.72
CA GLU A 155 8.25 8.85 4.63
C GLU A 155 7.20 8.61 5.70
N LEU A 156 6.60 9.70 6.16
CA LEU A 156 5.36 9.66 6.91
C LEU A 156 4.20 9.90 5.95
N VAL A 157 3.34 8.91 5.79
CA VAL A 157 2.10 9.01 5.01
C VAL A 157 0.96 9.40 5.95
N ILE A 158 0.22 10.45 5.60
CA ILE A 158 -0.94 10.89 6.34
C ILE A 158 -2.20 10.55 5.54
N VAL A 159 -3.01 9.66 6.10
CA VAL A 159 -4.26 9.17 5.48
C VAL A 159 -5.44 9.81 6.20
N ASP A 160 -6.26 10.58 5.48
CA ASP A 160 -7.54 11.09 6.00
C ASP A 160 -8.55 9.94 6.09
N VAL A 161 -9.07 9.73 7.29
CA VAL A 161 -10.13 8.77 7.62
C VAL A 161 -11.35 9.45 8.24
N THR A 162 -11.49 10.77 8.07
CA THR A 162 -12.61 11.56 8.60
C THR A 162 -13.95 11.01 8.08
N ASN A 163 -14.02 10.69 6.79
CA ASN A 163 -15.08 9.85 6.24
C ASN A 163 -14.56 8.41 6.12
N PRO A 164 -14.98 7.49 7.02
CA PRO A 164 -14.37 6.17 7.11
C PRO A 164 -14.66 5.27 5.89
N SER A 165 -15.68 5.59 5.08
CA SER A 165 -15.98 4.85 3.86
C SER A 165 -15.17 5.27 2.64
N THR A 166 -14.43 6.37 2.72
CA THR A 166 -13.59 6.88 1.63
C THR A 166 -12.24 7.35 2.16
N PRO A 167 -11.43 6.46 2.76
CA PRO A 167 -10.08 6.81 3.21
C PRO A 167 -9.23 7.25 2.01
N LYS A 168 -8.36 8.25 2.22
CA LYS A 168 -7.49 8.78 1.15
C LYS A 168 -6.19 9.33 1.70
N ILE A 169 -5.13 9.24 0.91
CA ILE A 169 -3.87 9.92 1.23
C ILE A 169 -4.13 11.43 1.16
N MET A 170 -3.82 12.13 2.26
CA MET A 170 -4.00 13.58 2.37
C MET A 170 -2.70 14.33 2.12
N SER A 171 -1.60 13.82 2.68
CA SER A 171 -0.28 14.45 2.60
C SER A 171 0.81 13.46 2.98
N ARG A 172 2.06 13.88 2.78
CA ARG A 172 3.27 13.13 3.13
C ARG A 172 4.29 14.07 3.75
N ALA A 173 5.20 13.53 4.55
CA ALA A 173 6.38 14.24 5.03
C ALA A 173 7.62 13.36 4.86
N PRO A 174 8.76 13.90 4.39
CA PRO A 174 10.00 13.14 4.30
C PRO A 174 10.54 12.82 5.70
N GLY A 175 11.03 11.60 5.89
CA GLY A 175 11.73 11.16 7.09
C GLY A 175 13.25 11.19 6.88
N THR A 176 13.97 11.93 7.73
CA THR A 176 15.44 11.96 7.70
C THR A 176 16.08 10.72 8.36
N THR A 177 15.28 9.96 9.11
CA THR A 177 15.63 8.72 9.80
C THR A 177 14.49 7.72 9.60
N SER A 178 14.70 6.47 10.03
CA SER A 178 13.63 5.47 10.11
C SER A 178 12.40 6.05 10.83
N THR A 179 11.23 5.72 10.33
CA THR A 179 9.91 6.14 10.82
C THR A 179 9.26 5.09 11.71
N HIS A 180 10.02 4.10 12.21
CA HIS A 180 9.59 3.02 13.11
C HIS A 180 9.02 3.47 14.47
N THR A 181 8.84 4.77 14.69
CA THR A 181 7.96 5.31 15.73
C THR A 181 7.19 6.47 15.14
N VAL A 182 5.90 6.56 15.47
CA VAL A 182 5.12 7.76 15.20
C VAL A 182 4.06 7.94 16.28
N SER A 183 3.91 9.17 16.78
CA SER A 183 2.84 9.47 17.73
C SER A 183 2.45 10.95 17.72
N CYS A 184 1.17 11.20 18.01
CA CYS A 184 0.70 12.54 18.34
C CYS A 184 1.25 12.96 19.71
N ILE A 185 1.67 14.24 19.83
CA ILE A 185 2.08 14.81 21.12
C ILE A 185 0.88 14.99 22.04
N ASP A 186 -0.26 15.41 21.47
CA ASP A 186 -1.56 15.42 22.12
C ASP A 186 -2.49 14.45 21.38
N GLU A 187 -2.89 13.38 22.05
CA GLU A 187 -3.73 12.32 21.47
C GLU A 187 -5.19 12.77 21.25
N THR A 188 -5.62 13.87 21.89
CA THR A 188 -7.00 14.37 21.83
C THR A 188 -7.18 15.56 20.89
N ASP A 189 -6.10 16.27 20.58
CA ASP A 189 -6.04 17.33 19.58
C ASP A 189 -4.67 17.36 18.87
N CYS A 190 -4.46 16.38 18.00
CA CYS A 190 -3.21 16.13 17.31
C CYS A 190 -2.87 17.24 16.31
N THR A 191 -2.21 18.27 16.84
CA THR A 191 -1.63 19.38 16.06
C THR A 191 -0.18 19.10 15.69
N TYR A 192 0.54 18.38 16.55
CA TYR A 192 1.93 18.01 16.39
C TYR A 192 2.09 16.51 16.59
N ALA A 193 2.96 15.91 15.79
CA ALA A 193 3.38 14.53 15.92
C ALA A 193 4.90 14.46 15.80
N TYR A 194 5.49 13.42 16.36
CA TYR A 194 6.89 13.07 16.17
C TYR A 194 6.98 11.72 15.47
N SER A 195 8.08 11.53 14.75
CA SER A 195 8.52 10.27 14.19
C SER A 195 10.01 10.12 14.42
#